data_AF-A0A4X2LK78-F1
#
_entry.id   AF-A0A4X2LK78-F1
#
_cell.length_a   1.000
_cell.length_b   1.000
_cell.length_c   1.000
_cell.angle_alpha   90.00
_cell.angle_beta   90.00
_cell.angle_gamma   90.00
#
_symmetry.space_group_name_H-M   'P 1'
#
loop_
_entity.id
_entity.type
_entity.pdbx_description
1 polymer ?
#
loop_
_entity_poly.entity_id
_entity_poly.type
_entity_poly.pdbx_seq_one_letter_code
_entity_poly.pdbx_strand_id
1 'polypeptide(L)'
;MSGNLGAEAWGEEELVRRSLRPAPTPSGDAGNYALDTSAQRAMPGSSSRDESPPAASYRKESREEERREEDEDCNMVRQLLRIKDQIKQQLLEYKAEVEASKERPTEELAEGDLLQRIEDLERKMEGVKIELEMKTLALRRVQVAHALQKKLEKKDSESESILAILKNILTLNSSILKAQQQTRDLEEKMLEVKKKRLMFKKAGEAKLLEIQAENKKKKDELNILKNSALLTKMKKSLQKEIDSTTIIQNVFQHIVMAAKIDWAADPALKALILQLEKNLSFI
;
A
#
# COMPACT_ATOMS: atom_id res chain seq x y z
N MET A 1 -26.23 4.99 -37.87
CA MET A 1 -26.54 5.42 -36.49
C MET A 1 -25.21 5.56 -35.76
N SER A 2 -24.71 6.79 -35.70
CA SER A 2 -23.44 7.13 -35.06
C SER A 2 -23.65 7.24 -33.55
N GLY A 3 -22.86 6.50 -32.76
CA GLY A 3 -22.81 6.59 -31.31
C GLY A 3 -21.46 7.16 -30.89
N ASN A 4 -21.51 8.36 -30.33
CA ASN A 4 -20.41 9.23 -29.93
C ASN A 4 -19.68 8.65 -28.69
N LEU A 5 -18.38 8.36 -28.81
CA LEU A 5 -17.49 8.02 -27.68
C LEU A 5 -16.35 9.04 -27.66
N GLY A 6 -16.43 10.01 -26.76
CA GLY A 6 -15.37 11.01 -26.63
C GLY A 6 -15.79 12.23 -25.84
N ALA A 7 -16.01 12.08 -24.53
CA ALA A 7 -15.88 13.15 -23.54
C ALA A 7 -16.10 12.54 -22.16
N GLU A 8 -15.07 12.57 -21.30
CA GLU A 8 -15.10 12.59 -19.82
C GLU A 8 -13.82 11.94 -19.28
N ALA A 9 -12.68 12.62 -19.44
CA ALA A 9 -11.41 12.25 -18.80
C ALA A 9 -10.59 13.48 -18.38
N TRP A 10 -11.24 14.57 -18.01
CA TRP A 10 -10.58 15.83 -17.63
C TRP A 10 -11.16 16.48 -16.35
N GLY A 11 -11.64 15.67 -15.40
CA GLY A 11 -12.24 16.19 -14.16
C GLY A 11 -11.28 16.31 -12.97
N GLU A 12 -10.23 15.50 -12.90
CA GLU A 12 -9.46 15.34 -11.65
C GLU A 12 -8.11 16.07 -11.63
N GLU A 13 -7.47 16.32 -12.78
CA GLU A 13 -6.20 17.07 -12.82
C GLU A 13 -6.36 18.58 -12.61
N GLU A 14 -7.53 19.13 -12.92
CA GLU A 14 -7.79 20.58 -12.82
C GLU A 14 -8.14 21.04 -11.40
N LEU A 15 -8.57 20.10 -10.54
CA LEU A 15 -8.80 20.35 -9.12
C LEU A 15 -7.49 20.43 -8.33
N VAL A 16 -6.48 19.65 -8.72
CA VAL A 16 -5.15 19.66 -8.07
C VAL A 16 -4.37 20.93 -8.41
N ARG A 17 -4.52 21.46 -9.64
CA ARG A 17 -3.85 22.72 -10.06
C ARG A 17 -4.44 23.97 -9.40
N ARG A 18 -5.68 23.93 -8.89
CA ARG A 18 -6.33 25.08 -8.24
C ARG A 18 -5.90 25.29 -6.78
N SER A 19 -5.33 24.28 -6.12
CA SER A 19 -4.89 24.36 -4.72
C SER A 19 -3.46 24.88 -4.51
N LEU A 20 -2.71 25.17 -5.57
CA LEU A 20 -1.29 25.57 -5.49
C LEU A 20 -1.01 27.01 -5.97
N ARG A 21 -2.02 27.89 -6.04
CA ARG A 21 -1.79 29.31 -6.36
C ARG A 21 -1.51 30.10 -5.06
N PRO A 22 -0.34 30.72 -4.88
CA PRO A 22 -0.11 31.62 -3.75
C PRO A 22 -0.96 32.90 -3.90
N ALA A 23 -1.49 33.38 -2.77
CA ALA A 23 -2.24 34.64 -2.71
C ALA A 23 -1.32 35.85 -3.02
N PRO A 24 -1.83 36.92 -3.66
CA PRO A 24 -1.05 38.12 -3.90
C PRO A 24 -0.79 38.87 -2.58
N THR A 25 0.45 39.30 -2.38
CA THR A 25 0.83 40.19 -1.28
C THR A 25 0.18 41.56 -1.46
N PRO A 26 -0.42 42.17 -0.41
CA PRO A 26 -0.87 43.53 -0.51
C PRO A 26 0.32 44.49 -0.48
N SER A 27 0.44 45.25 -1.56
CA SER A 27 1.22 46.47 -1.71
C SER A 27 0.88 47.47 -0.59
N GLY A 28 1.91 48.12 -0.06
CA GLY A 28 1.73 49.27 0.83
C GLY A 28 1.15 50.47 0.09
N ASP A 29 0.34 51.26 0.79
CA ASP A 29 0.58 52.69 0.92
C ASP A 29 -0.26 53.33 2.05
N ALA A 30 0.29 54.42 2.58
CA ALA A 30 -0.32 55.54 3.31
C ALA A 30 -0.88 55.36 4.75
N GLY A 31 -0.46 56.27 5.64
CA GLY A 31 -1.27 56.67 6.79
C GLY A 31 -0.55 57.34 7.97
N ASN A 32 -0.23 58.62 7.85
CA ASN A 32 0.19 59.53 8.93
C ASN A 32 -0.74 59.49 10.15
N TYR A 33 -0.16 59.47 11.37
CA TYR A 33 -0.75 60.14 12.53
C TYR A 33 0.36 60.81 13.36
N ALA A 34 0.52 62.11 13.13
CA ALA A 34 1.06 63.03 14.13
C ALA A 34 -0.09 63.43 15.06
N LEU A 35 0.11 63.32 16.38
CA LEU A 35 -0.67 64.07 17.36
C LEU A 35 0.28 64.60 18.44
N ASP A 36 0.52 65.90 18.30
CA ASP A 36 0.95 66.84 19.32
C ASP A 36 -0.25 67.11 20.25
N THR A 37 -0.04 67.12 21.57
CA THR A 37 -0.94 67.83 22.50
C THR A 37 -0.18 68.22 23.76
N SER A 38 0.25 69.49 23.78
CA SER A 38 0.58 70.23 24.98
C SER A 38 -0.70 70.71 25.68
N ALA A 39 -0.83 70.49 26.99
CA ALA A 39 -1.67 71.31 27.87
C ALA A 39 -1.11 71.32 29.30
N GLN A 40 -0.77 72.52 29.77
CA GLN A 40 -0.32 72.88 31.11
C GLN A 40 -1.50 72.88 32.10
N ARG A 41 -1.30 72.58 33.40
CA ARG A 41 -1.04 73.57 34.48
C ARG A 41 -1.29 73.04 35.91
N ALA A 42 -0.35 73.38 36.80
CA ALA A 42 -0.44 73.76 38.23
C ALA A 42 -0.76 72.76 39.38
N MET A 43 0.25 72.68 40.26
CA MET A 43 0.38 72.33 41.71
C MET A 43 -0.67 73.04 42.64
N PRO A 44 -0.88 72.66 43.94
CA PRO A 44 0.18 72.46 44.96
C PRO A 44 -0.06 71.52 46.18
N GLY A 45 1.00 71.29 46.97
CA GLY A 45 0.94 71.27 48.44
C GLY A 45 1.04 69.93 49.21
N SER A 46 2.27 69.59 49.61
CA SER A 46 2.75 68.84 50.81
C SER A 46 1.79 68.24 51.85
N SER A 47 2.02 66.98 52.26
CA SER A 47 2.26 66.55 53.67
C SER A 47 2.55 65.04 53.78
N SER A 48 3.36 64.68 54.78
CA SER A 48 4.11 63.45 55.06
C SER A 48 3.38 62.36 55.87
N ARG A 49 3.75 61.07 55.66
CA ARG A 49 4.08 59.99 56.64
C ARG A 49 4.10 58.64 55.90
N ASP A 50 5.27 58.09 55.59
CA ASP A 50 6.06 57.09 56.36
C ASP A 50 5.35 55.74 56.60
N GLU A 51 5.75 54.73 55.82
CA GLU A 51 6.16 53.39 56.30
C GLU A 51 6.82 52.61 55.13
N SER A 52 8.14 52.40 55.22
CA SER A 52 8.96 51.65 54.25
C SER A 52 9.18 50.20 54.69
N PRO A 53 9.04 49.19 53.81
CA PRO A 53 9.64 47.86 54.00
C PRO A 53 11.11 47.84 53.55
N PRO A 54 11.90 46.80 53.90
CA PRO A 54 13.35 46.80 53.73
C PRO A 54 13.75 46.63 52.24
N ALA A 55 13.89 47.74 51.53
CA ALA A 55 14.31 47.82 50.13
C ALA A 55 15.77 47.34 49.85
N ALA A 56 16.52 46.94 50.88
CA ALA A 56 17.93 46.57 50.76
C ALA A 56 18.17 45.10 50.33
N SER A 57 17.20 44.21 50.53
CA SER A 57 17.31 42.79 50.14
C SER A 57 17.00 42.60 48.65
N TYR A 58 15.85 43.13 48.20
CA TYR A 58 15.39 43.03 46.82
C TYR A 58 16.33 43.71 45.82
N ARG A 59 16.99 44.81 46.21
CA ARG A 59 17.93 45.53 45.34
C ARG A 59 19.25 44.79 45.12
N LYS A 60 19.62 43.88 46.03
CA LYS A 60 20.80 43.02 45.87
C LYS A 60 20.47 41.78 45.04
N GLU A 61 19.32 41.14 45.31
CA GLU A 61 18.84 40.01 44.53
C GLU A 61 18.54 40.40 43.08
N SER A 62 17.82 41.50 42.80
CA SER A 62 17.59 41.95 41.41
C SER A 62 18.88 42.27 40.67
N ARG A 63 19.91 42.80 41.36
CA ARG A 63 21.22 43.10 40.75
C ARG A 63 22.08 41.84 40.57
N GLU A 64 21.82 40.78 41.32
CA GLU A 64 22.47 39.47 41.15
C GLU A 64 21.76 38.63 40.10
N GLU A 65 20.44 38.72 39.99
CA GLU A 65 19.63 38.13 38.92
C GLU A 65 19.95 38.77 37.56
N GLU A 66 19.99 40.12 37.48
CA GLU A 66 20.42 40.85 36.28
C GLU A 66 21.86 40.48 35.88
N ARG A 67 22.78 40.32 36.86
CA ARG A 67 24.15 39.87 36.56
C ARG A 67 24.21 38.41 36.10
N ARG A 68 23.33 37.54 36.58
CA ARG A 68 23.23 36.15 36.12
C ARG A 68 22.65 36.07 34.71
N GLU A 69 21.62 36.87 34.39
CA GLU A 69 21.06 37.00 33.04
C GLU A 69 22.10 37.60 32.07
N GLU A 70 22.84 38.64 32.49
CA GLU A 70 23.94 39.22 31.70
C GLU A 70 25.08 38.22 31.46
N ASP A 71 25.41 37.39 32.46
CA ASP A 71 26.43 36.33 32.36
C ASP A 71 25.98 35.20 31.41
N GLU A 72 24.70 34.82 31.44
CA GLU A 72 24.10 33.84 30.53
C GLU A 72 24.02 34.36 29.08
N ASP A 73 23.63 35.62 28.89
CA ASP A 73 23.64 36.29 27.60
C ASP A 73 25.07 36.44 27.05
N CYS A 74 26.04 36.80 27.90
CA CYS A 74 27.45 36.84 27.54
C CYS A 74 27.99 35.46 27.13
N ASN A 75 27.51 34.38 27.76
CA ASN A 75 27.85 33.00 27.42
C ASN A 75 27.23 32.58 26.07
N MET A 76 25.96 32.89 25.84
CA MET A 76 25.27 32.66 24.56
C MET A 76 25.97 33.39 23.40
N VAL A 77 26.27 34.68 23.58
CA VAL A 77 26.99 35.50 22.59
C VAL A 77 28.38 34.92 22.29
N ARG A 78 29.09 34.43 23.31
CA ARG A 78 30.40 33.78 23.15
C ARG A 78 30.30 32.47 22.36
N GLN A 79 29.26 31.67 22.60
CA GLN A 79 29.00 30.45 21.84
C GLN A 79 28.66 30.76 20.37
N LEU A 80 27.83 31.77 20.12
CA LEU A 80 27.49 32.23 18.77
C LEU A 80 28.71 32.74 18.00
N LEU A 81 29.60 33.50 18.66
CA LEU A 81 30.85 33.95 18.06
C LEU A 81 31.77 32.78 17.69
N ARG A 82 31.88 31.77 18.56
CA ARG A 82 32.64 30.55 18.28
C ARG A 82 32.09 29.80 17.07
N ILE A 83 30.77 29.65 16.97
CA ILE A 83 30.11 29.00 15.83
C ILE A 83 30.31 29.82 14.55
N LYS A 84 30.19 31.14 14.61
CA LYS A 84 30.44 32.04 13.48
C LYS A 84 31.88 31.88 12.95
N ASP A 85 32.85 31.81 13.84
CA ASP A 85 34.25 31.63 13.46
C ASP A 85 34.52 30.22 12.91
N GLN A 86 33.86 29.18 13.44
CA GLN A 86 33.90 27.82 12.88
C GLN A 86 33.32 27.76 11.46
N ILE A 87 32.16 28.37 11.22
CA ILE A 87 31.54 28.42 9.89
C ILE A 87 32.43 29.19 8.92
N LYS A 88 33.01 30.31 9.36
CA LYS A 88 33.94 31.10 8.54
C LYS A 88 35.17 30.29 8.14
N GLN A 89 35.71 29.50 9.06
CA GLN A 89 36.84 28.61 8.81
C GLN A 89 36.48 27.50 7.81
N GLN A 90 35.35 26.82 8.00
CA GLN A 90 34.85 25.80 7.07
C GLN A 90 34.63 26.37 5.65
N LEU A 91 34.07 27.57 5.54
CA LEU A 91 33.89 28.25 4.25
C LEU A 91 35.22 28.54 3.54
N LEU A 92 36.26 28.93 4.29
CA LEU A 92 37.58 29.16 3.73
C LEU A 92 38.23 27.86 3.26
N GLU A 93 38.10 26.78 4.04
CA GLU A 93 38.60 25.45 3.68
C GLU A 93 37.92 24.91 2.43
N TYR A 94 36.58 24.95 2.36
CA TYR A 94 35.84 24.56 1.16
C TYR A 94 36.21 25.41 -0.06
N LYS A 95 36.36 26.73 0.11
CA LYS A 95 36.80 27.61 -0.99
C LYS A 95 38.19 27.22 -1.49
N ALA A 96 39.15 26.98 -0.59
CA ALA A 96 40.50 26.57 -0.96
C ALA A 96 40.51 25.21 -1.67
N GLU A 97 39.71 24.25 -1.20
CA GLU A 97 39.57 22.93 -1.82
C GLU A 97 38.96 23.00 -3.23
N VAL A 98 37.95 23.86 -3.42
CA VAL A 98 37.37 24.13 -4.75
C VAL A 98 38.40 24.73 -5.69
N GLU A 99 39.18 25.74 -5.27
CA GLU A 99 40.22 26.32 -6.13
C GLU A 99 41.33 25.31 -6.45
N ALA A 100 41.80 24.54 -5.46
CA ALA A 100 42.79 23.47 -5.67
C ALA A 100 42.28 22.30 -6.53
N SER A 101 40.96 22.13 -6.66
CA SER A 101 40.36 21.13 -7.56
C SER A 101 40.32 21.59 -9.02
N LYS A 102 40.30 22.91 -9.29
CA LYS A 102 40.33 23.46 -10.66
C LYS A 102 41.70 23.35 -11.33
N GLU A 103 42.77 23.36 -10.53
CA GLU A 103 44.16 23.27 -11.00
C GLU A 103 44.63 21.83 -11.23
N ARG A 104 43.88 20.84 -10.75
CA ARG A 104 44.15 19.43 -11.04
C ARG A 104 43.56 19.08 -12.41
N PRO A 105 44.34 18.52 -13.35
CA PRO A 105 43.74 17.92 -14.54
C PRO A 105 42.78 16.86 -14.05
N THR A 106 41.51 16.98 -14.44
CA THR A 106 40.46 16.01 -14.18
C THR A 106 41.04 14.65 -14.56
N GLU A 107 41.20 13.73 -13.60
CA GLU A 107 41.47 12.33 -13.92
C GLU A 107 40.45 11.95 -14.99
N GLU A 108 40.92 11.48 -16.16
CA GLU A 108 40.08 11.02 -17.27
C GLU A 108 39.30 9.78 -16.80
N LEU A 109 38.30 10.02 -15.96
CA LEU A 109 37.30 9.05 -15.57
C LEU A 109 36.52 8.71 -16.83
N ALA A 110 36.35 7.42 -17.09
CA ALA A 110 35.53 6.97 -18.20
C ALA A 110 34.13 7.58 -18.05
N GLU A 111 33.46 7.88 -19.16
CA GLU A 111 32.12 8.49 -19.17
C GLU A 111 31.13 7.74 -18.27
N GLY A 112 31.26 6.41 -18.18
CA GLY A 112 30.47 5.58 -17.25
C GLY A 112 30.73 5.85 -15.76
N ASP A 113 31.98 6.10 -15.37
CA ASP A 113 32.34 6.44 -13.99
C ASP A 113 31.80 7.84 -13.60
N LEU A 114 31.81 8.77 -14.56
CA LEU A 114 31.22 10.10 -14.39
C LEU A 114 29.69 10.02 -14.25
N LEU A 115 29.01 9.24 -15.08
CA LEU A 115 27.56 9.03 -14.99
C LEU A 115 27.18 8.39 -13.65
N GLN A 116 27.91 7.35 -13.23
CA GLN A 116 27.68 6.72 -11.92
C GLN A 116 27.90 7.70 -10.77
N ARG A 117 28.94 8.55 -10.88
CA ARG A 117 29.22 9.58 -9.88
C ARG A 117 28.13 10.64 -9.82
N ILE A 118 27.57 11.05 -10.96
CA ILE A 118 26.45 11.98 -11.04
C ILE A 118 25.22 11.37 -10.36
N GLU A 119 24.86 10.13 -10.69
CA GLU A 119 23.72 9.44 -10.07
C GLU A 119 23.87 9.33 -8.54
N ASP A 120 25.07 8.99 -8.07
CA ASP A 120 25.38 8.90 -6.64
C ASP A 120 25.27 10.27 -5.94
N LEU A 121 25.72 11.35 -6.61
CA LEU A 121 25.60 12.71 -6.09
C LEU A 121 24.16 13.19 -6.07
N GLU A 122 23.37 12.88 -7.09
CA GLU A 122 21.92 13.18 -7.14
C GLU A 122 21.18 12.47 -6.01
N ARG A 123 21.47 11.18 -5.79
CA ARG A 123 20.88 10.40 -4.68
C ARG A 123 21.25 10.98 -3.32
N LYS A 124 22.52 11.37 -3.13
CA LYS A 124 22.98 12.01 -1.89
C LYS A 124 22.32 13.37 -1.69
N MET A 125 22.20 14.17 -2.75
CA MET A 125 21.56 15.48 -2.71
C MET A 125 20.08 15.37 -2.35
N GLU A 126 19.35 14.42 -2.94
CA GLU A 126 17.95 14.17 -2.57
C GLU A 126 17.84 13.68 -1.13
N GLY A 127 18.76 12.82 -0.67
CA GLY A 127 18.85 12.41 0.73
C GLY A 127 19.03 13.58 1.70
N VAL A 128 19.98 14.47 1.42
CA VAL A 128 20.25 15.68 2.24
C VAL A 128 19.06 16.63 2.21
N LYS A 129 18.38 16.77 1.07
CA LYS A 129 17.18 17.60 0.93
C LYS A 129 16.02 17.07 1.79
N ILE A 130 15.74 15.77 1.72
CA ILE A 130 14.72 15.13 2.57
C ILE A 130 15.08 15.33 4.05
N GLU A 131 16.35 15.15 4.42
CA GLU A 131 16.79 15.35 5.80
C GLU A 131 16.61 16.79 6.28
N LEU A 132 16.93 17.78 5.44
CA LEU A 132 16.74 19.19 5.72
C LEU A 132 15.25 19.52 5.90
N GLU A 133 14.38 19.02 5.02
CA GLU A 133 12.93 19.20 5.10
C GLU A 133 12.38 18.58 6.39
N MET A 134 12.82 17.37 6.76
CA MET A 134 12.43 16.70 8.00
C MET A 134 12.86 17.49 9.25
N LYS A 135 14.11 17.95 9.29
CA LYS A 135 14.63 18.77 10.41
C LYS A 135 13.88 20.09 10.51
N THR A 136 13.61 20.74 9.38
CA THR A 136 12.85 22.00 9.33
C THR A 136 11.43 21.80 9.84
N LEU A 137 10.75 20.72 9.43
CA LEU A 137 9.41 20.39 9.91
C LEU A 137 9.40 20.12 11.42
N ALA A 138 10.38 19.37 11.94
CA ALA A 138 10.52 19.11 13.36
C ALA A 138 10.70 20.41 14.16
N LEU A 139 11.59 21.30 13.70
CA LEU A 139 11.80 22.62 14.32
C LEU A 139 10.52 23.45 14.33
N ARG A 140 9.82 23.54 13.20
CA ARG A 140 8.55 24.29 13.10
C ARG A 140 7.48 23.74 14.05
N ARG A 141 7.37 22.41 14.18
CA ARG A 141 6.45 21.77 15.12
C ARG A 141 6.77 22.12 16.58
N VAL A 142 8.05 22.10 16.96
CA VAL A 142 8.49 22.49 18.31
C VAL A 142 8.20 23.97 18.58
N GLN A 143 8.49 24.85 17.63
CA GLN A 143 8.20 26.29 17.75
C GLN A 143 6.71 26.56 17.93
N VAL A 144 5.85 25.90 17.15
CA VAL A 144 4.39 26.02 17.28
C VAL A 144 3.91 25.47 18.61
N ALA A 145 4.40 24.30 19.04
CA ALA A 145 4.04 23.71 20.32
C ALA A 145 4.40 24.64 21.50
N HIS A 146 5.60 25.22 21.47
CA HIS A 146 6.04 26.18 22.47
C HIS A 146 5.18 27.47 22.47
N ALA A 147 4.86 28.01 21.30
CA ALA A 147 3.99 29.18 21.18
C ALA A 147 2.56 28.89 21.70
N LEU A 148 2.01 27.70 21.40
CA LEU A 148 0.72 27.25 21.91
C LEU A 148 0.74 27.08 23.43
N GLN A 149 1.80 26.50 24.00
CA GLN A 149 1.97 26.36 25.44
C GLN A 149 1.93 27.72 26.15
N LYS A 150 2.72 28.69 25.68
CA LYS A 150 2.74 30.05 26.22
C LYS A 150 1.39 30.78 26.11
N LYS A 151 0.60 30.44 25.09
CA LYS A 151 -0.78 30.95 24.96
C LYS A 151 -1.71 30.33 26.00
N LEU A 152 -1.66 29.01 26.14
CA LEU A 152 -2.50 28.26 27.09
C LEU A 152 -2.24 28.61 28.57
N GLU A 153 -1.04 29.07 28.90
CA GLU A 153 -0.70 29.55 30.25
C GLU A 153 -1.51 30.78 30.70
N LYS A 154 -1.99 31.59 29.75
CA LYS A 154 -2.73 32.84 30.03
C LYS A 154 -4.17 32.60 30.52
N LYS A 155 -4.70 31.38 30.36
CA LYS A 155 -6.04 30.94 30.82
C LYS A 155 -7.17 31.92 30.46
N ASP A 156 -7.11 32.51 29.28
CA ASP A 156 -8.20 33.33 28.73
C ASP A 156 -9.26 32.46 28.03
N SER A 157 -10.38 33.08 27.62
CA SER A 157 -11.45 32.39 26.88
C SER A 157 -10.97 31.80 25.54
N GLU A 158 -9.97 32.44 24.92
CA GLU A 158 -9.31 31.93 23.71
C GLU A 158 -8.57 30.62 24.01
N SER A 159 -7.85 30.54 25.13
CA SER A 159 -7.16 29.32 25.60
C SER A 159 -8.11 28.15 25.85
N GLU A 160 -9.29 28.41 26.41
CA GLU A 160 -10.32 27.36 26.59
C GLU A 160 -10.83 26.83 25.25
N SER A 161 -11.04 27.72 24.27
CA SER A 161 -11.45 27.33 22.92
C SER A 161 -10.37 26.50 22.21
N ILE A 162 -9.09 26.88 22.35
CA ILE A 162 -7.94 26.14 21.81
C ILE A 162 -7.86 24.75 22.45
N LEU A 163 -8.06 24.62 23.77
CA LEU A 163 -8.08 23.32 24.44
C LEU A 163 -9.21 22.42 23.94
N ALA A 164 -10.40 22.96 23.71
CA ALA A 164 -11.52 22.20 23.17
C ALA A 164 -11.20 21.68 21.76
N ILE A 165 -10.61 22.51 20.90
CA ILE A 165 -10.17 22.13 19.56
C ILE A 165 -9.07 21.05 19.64
N LEU A 166 -8.07 21.21 20.50
CA LEU A 166 -7.00 20.21 20.68
C LEU A 166 -7.55 18.86 21.14
N LYS A 167 -8.51 18.85 22.07
CA LYS A 167 -9.19 17.61 22.48
C LYS A 167 -9.89 16.93 21.30
N ASN A 168 -10.61 17.69 20.47
CA ASN A 168 -11.27 17.16 19.28
C ASN A 168 -10.27 16.62 18.25
N ILE A 169 -9.14 17.29 18.05
CA ILE A 169 -8.06 16.82 17.17
C ILE A 169 -7.49 15.50 17.70
N LEU A 170 -7.28 15.38 19.02
CA LEU A 170 -6.75 14.15 19.62
C LEU A 170 -7.71 12.97 19.51
N THR A 171 -9.01 13.18 19.73
CA THR A 171 -10.01 12.11 19.56
C THR A 171 -10.12 11.66 18.11
N LEU A 172 -10.08 12.60 17.16
CA LEU A 172 -10.05 12.30 15.74
C LEU A 172 -8.78 11.54 15.35
N ASN A 173 -7.59 11.99 15.77
CA ASN A 173 -6.32 11.32 15.51
C ASN A 173 -6.27 9.91 16.08
N SER A 174 -6.80 9.70 17.30
CA SER A 174 -6.95 8.36 17.88
C SER A 174 -7.84 7.46 17.01
N SER A 175 -8.91 8.02 16.44
CA SER A 175 -9.83 7.27 15.59
C SER A 175 -9.19 6.93 14.23
N ILE A 176 -8.44 7.87 13.65
CA ILE A 176 -7.63 7.68 12.43
C ILE A 176 -6.59 6.59 12.66
N LEU A 177 -5.84 6.62 13.76
CA LEU A 177 -4.83 5.62 14.08
C LEU A 177 -5.43 4.21 14.22
N LYS A 178 -6.60 4.09 14.86
CA LYS A 178 -7.33 2.81 14.94
C LYS A 178 -7.76 2.31 13.57
N ALA A 179 -8.31 3.18 12.72
CA ALA A 179 -8.69 2.82 11.36
C ALA A 179 -7.48 2.38 10.52
N GLN A 180 -6.36 3.10 10.60
CA GLN A 180 -5.12 2.72 9.91
C GLN A 180 -4.57 1.38 10.39
N GLN A 181 -4.65 1.10 11.69
CA GLN A 181 -4.25 -0.21 12.22
C GLN A 181 -5.13 -1.33 11.67
N GLN A 182 -6.46 -1.13 11.69
CA GLN A 182 -7.40 -2.10 11.13
C GLN A 182 -7.16 -2.35 9.63
N THR A 183 -6.82 -1.31 8.87
CA THR A 183 -6.43 -1.46 7.45
C THR A 183 -5.20 -2.34 7.29
N ARG A 184 -4.13 -2.09 8.07
CA ARG A 184 -2.91 -2.92 8.02
C ARG A 184 -3.20 -4.38 8.38
N ASP A 185 -3.98 -4.63 9.43
CA ASP A 185 -4.37 -5.98 9.84
C ASP A 185 -5.18 -6.70 8.75
N LEU A 186 -6.04 -5.98 8.04
CA LEU A 186 -6.81 -6.53 6.91
C LEU A 186 -5.94 -6.77 5.67
N GLU A 187 -4.99 -5.89 5.37
CA GLU A 187 -4.02 -6.06 4.30
C GLU A 187 -3.16 -7.31 4.51
N GLU A 188 -2.71 -7.54 5.75
CA GLU A 188 -1.96 -8.75 6.13
C GLU A 188 -2.80 -10.02 5.92
N LYS A 189 -4.04 -10.04 6.45
CA LYS A 189 -4.97 -11.16 6.22
C LYS A 189 -5.26 -11.40 4.74
N MET A 190 -5.40 -10.34 3.95
CA MET A 190 -5.58 -10.44 2.50
C MET A 190 -4.34 -11.05 1.83
N LEU A 191 -3.14 -10.67 2.24
CA LEU A 191 -1.89 -11.21 1.74
C LEU A 191 -1.78 -12.71 2.06
N GLU A 192 -2.14 -13.14 3.27
CA GLU A 192 -2.20 -14.55 3.63
C GLU A 192 -3.18 -15.34 2.75
N VAL A 193 -4.38 -14.80 2.50
CA VAL A 193 -5.37 -15.44 1.63
C VAL A 193 -4.85 -15.55 0.20
N LYS A 194 -4.21 -14.50 -0.33
CA LYS A 194 -3.57 -14.55 -1.65
C LYS A 194 -2.48 -15.63 -1.72
N LYS A 195 -1.65 -15.74 -0.68
CA LYS A 195 -0.62 -16.79 -0.57
C LYS A 195 -1.22 -18.20 -0.53
N LYS A 196 -2.25 -18.42 0.30
CA LYS A 196 -2.98 -19.70 0.39
C LYS A 196 -3.60 -20.07 -0.95
N ARG A 197 -4.29 -19.11 -1.61
CA ARG A 197 -4.90 -19.31 -2.95
C ARG A 197 -3.86 -19.72 -3.99
N LEU A 198 -2.69 -19.07 -3.99
CA LEU A 198 -1.60 -19.42 -4.90
C LEU A 198 -1.08 -20.84 -4.65
N MET A 199 -0.91 -21.24 -3.39
CA MET A 199 -0.50 -22.61 -3.05
C MET A 199 -1.53 -23.64 -3.50
N PHE A 200 -2.82 -23.39 -3.26
CA PHE A 200 -3.88 -24.27 -3.75
C PHE A 200 -3.94 -24.36 -5.27
N LYS A 201 -3.75 -23.24 -5.98
CA LYS A 201 -3.68 -23.24 -7.44
C LYS A 201 -2.57 -24.15 -7.95
N LYS A 202 -1.34 -24.00 -7.41
CA LYS A 202 -0.20 -24.86 -7.76
C LYS A 202 -0.45 -26.33 -7.45
N ALA A 203 -1.01 -26.63 -6.28
CA ALA A 203 -1.35 -28.00 -5.89
C ALA A 203 -2.44 -28.61 -6.80
N GLY A 204 -3.44 -27.81 -7.17
CA GLY A 204 -4.49 -28.21 -8.10
C GLY A 204 -3.96 -28.46 -9.51
N GLU A 205 -3.08 -27.59 -10.02
CA GLU A 205 -2.38 -27.79 -11.30
C GLU A 205 -1.55 -29.08 -11.30
N ALA A 206 -0.79 -29.35 -10.23
CA ALA A 206 -0.02 -30.57 -10.09
C ALA A 206 -0.92 -31.83 -10.09
N LYS A 207 -2.03 -31.79 -9.34
CA LYS A 207 -3.00 -32.90 -9.31
C LYS A 207 -3.70 -33.11 -10.65
N LEU A 208 -4.01 -32.03 -11.38
CA LEU A 208 -4.59 -32.13 -12.70
C LEU A 208 -3.63 -32.80 -13.69
N LEU A 209 -2.34 -32.46 -13.64
CA LEU A 209 -1.32 -33.12 -14.46
C LEU A 209 -1.18 -34.61 -14.12
N GLU A 210 -1.23 -34.98 -12.84
CA GLU A 210 -1.22 -36.38 -12.39
C GLU A 210 -2.43 -37.16 -12.95
N ILE A 211 -3.64 -36.60 -12.84
CA ILE A 211 -4.86 -37.19 -13.41
C ILE A 211 -4.77 -37.35 -14.93
N GLN A 212 -4.24 -36.35 -15.63
CA GLN A 212 -4.04 -36.42 -17.08
C GLN A 212 -3.05 -37.53 -17.47
N ALA A 213 -1.96 -37.67 -16.71
CA ALA A 213 -0.96 -38.72 -16.94
C ALA A 213 -1.55 -40.12 -16.70
N GLU A 214 -2.29 -40.31 -15.60
CA GLU A 214 -2.98 -41.58 -15.32
C GLU A 214 -4.04 -41.91 -16.37
N ASN A 215 -4.84 -40.93 -16.80
CA ASN A 215 -5.85 -41.13 -17.83
C ASN A 215 -5.23 -41.50 -19.18
N LYS A 216 -4.08 -40.90 -19.53
CA LYS A 216 -3.31 -41.31 -20.71
C LYS A 216 -2.86 -42.77 -20.60
N LYS A 217 -2.30 -43.15 -19.45
CA LYS A 217 -1.88 -44.54 -19.17
C LYS A 217 -3.04 -45.53 -19.29
N LYS A 218 -4.19 -45.25 -18.67
CA LYS A 218 -5.41 -46.09 -18.77
C LYS A 218 -5.91 -46.20 -20.21
N LYS A 219 -5.86 -45.11 -20.99
CA LYS A 219 -6.25 -45.12 -22.40
C LYS A 219 -5.31 -46.01 -23.22
N ASP A 220 -4.01 -45.94 -22.96
CA ASP A 220 -3.01 -46.77 -23.63
C ASP A 220 -3.20 -48.26 -23.26
N GLU A 221 -3.43 -48.58 -21.99
CA GLU A 221 -3.75 -49.93 -21.51
C GLU A 221 -5.04 -50.48 -22.16
N LEU A 222 -6.10 -49.68 -22.21
CA LEU A 222 -7.36 -50.05 -22.87
C LEU A 222 -7.15 -50.31 -24.37
N ASN A 223 -6.32 -49.50 -25.04
CA ASN A 223 -6.02 -49.67 -26.45
C ASN A 223 -5.24 -50.97 -26.70
N ILE A 224 -4.26 -51.30 -25.85
CA ILE A 224 -3.53 -52.57 -25.91
C ILE A 224 -4.49 -53.75 -25.72
N LEU A 225 -5.37 -53.70 -24.72
CA LEU A 225 -6.35 -54.76 -24.47
C LEU A 225 -7.32 -54.94 -25.64
N LYS A 226 -7.84 -53.83 -26.20
CA LYS A 226 -8.75 -53.84 -27.34
C LYS A 226 -8.10 -54.44 -28.59
N ASN A 227 -6.83 -54.09 -28.83
CA ASN A 227 -6.04 -54.60 -29.94
C ASN A 227 -5.39 -55.96 -29.64
N SER A 228 -5.62 -56.52 -28.46
CA SER A 228 -5.03 -57.80 -28.09
C SER A 228 -5.56 -58.91 -29.01
N ALA A 229 -4.63 -59.73 -29.48
CA ALA A 229 -4.96 -60.92 -30.25
C ALA A 229 -5.91 -61.86 -29.47
N LEU A 230 -5.88 -61.82 -28.14
CA LEU A 230 -6.77 -62.59 -27.29
C LEU A 230 -8.23 -62.11 -27.39
N LEU A 231 -8.49 -60.81 -27.23
CA LEU A 231 -9.85 -60.27 -27.29
C LEU A 231 -10.47 -60.44 -28.69
N THR A 232 -9.67 -60.24 -29.74
CA THR A 232 -10.13 -60.48 -31.12
C THR A 232 -10.40 -61.96 -31.39
N LYS A 233 -9.59 -62.88 -30.86
CA LYS A 233 -9.87 -64.33 -30.92
C LYS A 233 -11.15 -64.69 -30.16
N MET A 234 -11.33 -64.19 -28.94
CA MET A 234 -12.55 -64.40 -28.15
C MET A 234 -13.80 -63.85 -28.83
N LYS A 235 -13.73 -62.64 -29.41
CA LYS A 235 -14.83 -62.08 -30.20
C LYS A 235 -15.17 -62.96 -31.40
N LYS A 236 -14.15 -63.46 -32.11
CA LYS A 236 -14.34 -64.37 -33.25
C LYS A 236 -14.93 -65.72 -32.83
N SER A 237 -14.50 -66.30 -31.71
CA SER A 237 -15.07 -67.56 -31.22
C SER A 237 -16.52 -67.38 -30.78
N LEU A 238 -16.82 -66.30 -30.04
CA LEU A 238 -18.19 -65.98 -29.63
C LEU A 238 -19.10 -65.79 -30.85
N GLN A 239 -18.64 -65.08 -31.88
CA GLN A 239 -19.43 -64.91 -33.10
C GLN A 239 -19.73 -66.26 -33.78
N LYS A 240 -18.75 -67.17 -33.86
CA LYS A 240 -18.96 -68.51 -34.43
C LYS A 240 -20.00 -69.32 -33.65
N GLU A 241 -19.98 -69.23 -32.32
CA GLU A 241 -20.97 -69.90 -31.45
C GLU A 241 -22.37 -69.31 -31.64
N ILE A 242 -22.48 -67.99 -31.76
CA ILE A 242 -23.75 -67.31 -32.07
C ILE A 242 -24.28 -67.77 -33.43
N ASP A 243 -23.44 -67.73 -34.48
CA ASP A 243 -23.82 -68.13 -35.83
C ASP A 243 -24.28 -69.60 -35.88
N SER A 244 -23.55 -70.49 -35.19
CA SER A 244 -23.91 -71.91 -35.09
C SER A 244 -25.24 -72.11 -34.37
N THR A 245 -25.46 -71.38 -33.27
CA THR A 245 -26.72 -71.42 -32.53
C THR A 245 -27.88 -70.92 -33.38
N THR A 246 -27.71 -69.84 -34.14
CA THR A 246 -28.75 -69.32 -35.05
C THR A 246 -29.07 -70.32 -36.17
N ILE A 247 -28.06 -71.00 -36.74
CA ILE A 247 -28.30 -72.05 -37.74
C ILE A 247 -29.11 -73.19 -37.13
N ILE A 248 -28.74 -73.67 -35.93
CA ILE A 248 -29.47 -74.73 -35.23
C ILE A 248 -30.91 -74.30 -34.96
N GLN A 249 -31.14 -73.08 -34.48
CA GLN A 249 -32.47 -72.50 -34.27
C GLN A 249 -33.30 -72.52 -35.56
N ASN A 250 -32.74 -72.03 -36.67
CA ASN A 250 -33.41 -71.99 -37.97
C ASN A 250 -33.73 -73.39 -38.51
N VAL A 251 -32.80 -74.35 -38.39
CA VAL A 251 -33.02 -75.74 -38.81
C VAL A 251 -34.13 -76.38 -37.99
N PHE A 252 -34.12 -76.19 -36.67
CA PHE A 252 -35.16 -76.73 -35.78
C PHE A 252 -36.54 -76.15 -36.12
N GLN A 253 -36.64 -74.83 -36.34
CA GLN A 253 -37.88 -74.19 -36.79
C GLN A 253 -38.39 -74.77 -38.12
N HIS A 254 -37.51 -74.92 -39.13
CA HIS A 254 -37.89 -75.51 -40.41
C HIS A 254 -38.37 -76.96 -40.29
N ILE A 255 -37.74 -77.78 -39.46
CA ILE A 255 -38.17 -79.16 -39.22
C ILE A 255 -39.57 -79.19 -38.61
N VAL A 256 -39.84 -78.38 -37.59
CA VAL A 256 -41.17 -78.31 -36.95
C VAL A 256 -42.23 -77.88 -37.97
N MET A 257 -41.94 -76.88 -38.81
CA MET A 257 -42.86 -76.43 -39.86
C MET A 257 -43.07 -77.50 -40.94
N ALA A 258 -42.01 -78.17 -41.41
CA ALA A 258 -42.08 -79.19 -42.47
C ALA A 258 -42.79 -80.48 -42.00
N ALA A 259 -42.64 -80.84 -40.73
CA ALA A 259 -43.30 -82.00 -40.13
C ALA A 259 -44.81 -81.81 -39.93
N LYS A 260 -45.36 -80.61 -40.23
CA LYS A 260 -46.78 -80.24 -40.02
C LYS A 260 -47.30 -80.60 -38.63
N ILE A 261 -46.41 -80.54 -37.62
CA ILE A 261 -46.78 -80.73 -36.23
C ILE A 261 -47.65 -79.55 -35.83
N ASP A 262 -48.82 -79.80 -35.26
CA ASP A 262 -49.75 -78.76 -34.82
C ASP A 262 -49.22 -78.13 -33.51
N TRP A 263 -48.11 -77.41 -33.63
CA TRP A 263 -47.29 -76.89 -32.53
C TRP A 263 -48.02 -75.85 -31.67
N ALA A 264 -49.15 -75.33 -32.17
CA ALA A 264 -50.05 -74.46 -31.42
C ALA A 264 -50.97 -75.24 -30.46
N ALA A 265 -51.16 -76.54 -30.68
CA ALA A 265 -52.01 -77.42 -29.87
C ALA A 265 -51.31 -77.92 -28.59
N ASP A 266 -49.97 -78.04 -28.59
CA ASP A 266 -49.18 -78.35 -27.40
C ASP A 266 -48.63 -77.05 -26.76
N PRO A 267 -49.09 -76.67 -25.55
CA PRO A 267 -48.62 -75.48 -24.86
C PRO A 267 -47.11 -75.48 -24.57
N ALA A 268 -46.50 -76.64 -24.36
CA ALA A 268 -45.07 -76.75 -24.05
C ALA A 268 -44.22 -76.50 -25.30
N LEU A 269 -44.60 -77.09 -26.43
CA LEU A 269 -43.95 -76.88 -27.72
C LEU A 269 -44.10 -75.43 -28.21
N LYS A 270 -45.28 -74.83 -28.03
CA LYS A 270 -45.52 -73.41 -28.32
C LYS A 270 -44.60 -72.48 -27.53
N ALA A 271 -44.38 -72.77 -26.25
CA ALA A 271 -43.47 -71.98 -25.41
C ALA A 271 -42.01 -72.08 -25.87
N LEU A 272 -41.55 -73.27 -26.25
CA LEU A 272 -40.20 -73.50 -26.76
C LEU A 272 -39.94 -72.80 -28.09
N ILE A 273 -40.89 -72.85 -29.03
CA ILE A 273 -40.77 -72.19 -30.33
C ILE A 273 -40.75 -70.65 -30.17
N LEU A 274 -41.61 -70.10 -29.31
CA LEU A 274 -41.61 -68.67 -29.00
C LEU A 274 -40.34 -68.19 -28.27
N GLN A 275 -39.66 -69.08 -27.54
CA GLN A 275 -38.34 -68.78 -26.95
C GLN A 275 -37.23 -68.83 -28.00
N LEU A 276 -37.31 -69.74 -28.97
CA LEU A 276 -36.38 -69.85 -30.09
C LEU A 276 -36.48 -68.65 -31.06
N GLU A 277 -37.64 -68.00 -31.15
CA GLU A 277 -37.84 -66.78 -31.95
C GLU A 277 -37.18 -65.53 -31.33
N LYS A 278 -36.91 -65.55 -30.02
CA LYS A 278 -36.16 -64.48 -29.35
C LYS A 278 -34.69 -64.60 -29.73
N ASN A 279 -34.29 -63.88 -30.78
CA ASN A 279 -32.90 -63.79 -31.20
C ASN A 279 -32.00 -63.45 -30.00
N LEU A 280 -30.85 -64.11 -29.92
CA LEU A 280 -29.77 -63.82 -28.95
C LEU A 280 -29.05 -62.50 -29.33
N SER A 281 -29.81 -61.44 -29.59
CA SER A 281 -29.28 -60.10 -29.78
C SER A 281 -29.00 -59.49 -28.41
N PHE A 282 -27.82 -59.78 -27.87
CA PHE A 282 -27.26 -58.98 -26.79
C PHE A 282 -26.38 -57.87 -27.41
N ILE A 283 -26.53 -56.66 -26.87
CA ILE A 283 -25.82 -55.41 -27.23
C ILE A 283 -24.30 -55.61 -27.26
#